data_AF-A0A2A6M398-F1
#
_entry.id   AF-A0A2A6M398-F1
#
_cell.length_a   1.000
_cell.length_b   1.000
_cell.length_c   1.000
_cell.angle_alpha   90.00
_cell.angle_beta   90.00
_cell.angle_gamma   90.00
#
_symmetry.space_group_name_H-M   'P 1'
#
loop_
_entity.id
_entity.type
_entity.pdbx_description
1 polymer ?
#
loop_
_entity_poly.entity_id
_entity_poly.type
_entity_poly.pdbx_seq_one_letter_code
_entity_poly.pdbx_strand_id
1 'polypeptide(L)'
;MSGYVSRYAPRPGTIEVLGEHRQTVPAEATDPVSIELRRIEQSFGQNRVLRGIDLDVPAGQFLAIVGKSGCGKSTLLRLLVGLDRPTSGSLRFADRSGDTVEANARIVFQEPRLLPWARVVDNVAVGLGQDVDENTARVKALMVLDDVQLSDKADQWPARLSGGQRQRVALARALVSRPGLLVFDEPLGALDALTRITMQQLVSRVWRELGFTAVLVTHDVSEAVHLADRVIVLDGGKVALDLEIPADHPRHHGDPDLAVFERRLLDAILGGH
;
A
#
# COMPACT_ATOMS: atom_id res chain seq x y z
N MET A 1 -67.87 40.43 -7.79
CA MET A 1 -67.48 40.06 -9.16
C MET A 1 -65.97 39.88 -9.16
N SER A 2 -65.50 38.62 -9.08
CA SER A 2 -65.02 37.84 -10.24
C SER A 2 -63.78 38.51 -10.85
N GLY A 3 -62.54 38.06 -10.70
CA GLY A 3 -62.03 36.69 -10.67
C GLY A 3 -61.19 36.49 -11.92
N TYR A 4 -59.88 36.21 -11.79
CA TYR A 4 -59.13 35.31 -12.68
C TYR A 4 -57.72 35.07 -12.10
N VAL A 5 -57.46 33.79 -11.77
CA VAL A 5 -56.13 33.25 -11.49
C VAL A 5 -55.63 32.62 -12.79
N SER A 6 -54.39 32.87 -13.18
CA SER A 6 -53.69 31.96 -14.10
C SER A 6 -52.19 31.94 -13.81
N ARG A 7 -51.66 30.71 -13.76
CA ARG A 7 -50.29 30.29 -13.45
C ARG A 7 -49.43 30.42 -14.71
N TYR A 8 -48.14 30.73 -14.57
CA TYR A 8 -47.05 30.03 -15.30
C TYR A 8 -45.69 30.33 -14.64
N ALA A 9 -44.83 29.31 -14.62
CA ALA A 9 -43.64 29.15 -13.77
C ALA A 9 -42.35 29.78 -14.32
N PRO A 10 -41.27 29.91 -13.51
CA PRO A 10 -39.92 30.06 -14.02
C PRO A 10 -39.04 28.81 -13.81
N ARG A 11 -38.30 28.42 -14.85
CA ARG A 11 -37.04 27.65 -14.85
C ARG A 11 -36.19 28.16 -16.04
N PRO A 12 -34.86 28.00 -16.09
CA PRO A 12 -33.94 27.40 -15.11
C PRO A 12 -32.91 28.40 -14.56
N GLY A 13 -32.40 28.09 -13.37
CA GLY A 13 -31.45 28.91 -12.64
C GLY A 13 -30.06 28.95 -13.26
N THR A 14 -29.59 30.17 -13.51
CA THR A 14 -28.18 30.53 -13.50
C THR A 14 -27.65 30.28 -12.10
N ILE A 15 -26.76 29.29 -11.94
CA ILE A 15 -25.95 29.20 -10.72
C ILE A 15 -24.75 30.10 -10.95
N GLU A 16 -24.80 31.28 -10.33
CA GLU A 16 -23.63 32.14 -10.14
C GLU A 16 -22.60 31.38 -9.30
N VAL A 17 -21.41 31.20 -9.86
CA VAL A 17 -20.27 30.61 -9.16
C VAL A 17 -19.69 31.68 -8.25
N LEU A 18 -20.18 31.75 -7.02
CA LEU A 18 -19.51 32.46 -5.93
C LEU A 18 -18.47 31.50 -5.33
N GLY A 19 -17.20 31.86 -5.49
CA GLY A 19 -16.11 31.20 -4.79
C GLY A 19 -16.23 31.45 -3.29
N GLU A 20 -15.92 30.44 -2.49
CA GLU A 20 -15.16 30.54 -1.25
C GLU A 20 -15.01 29.16 -0.58
N HIS A 21 -13.83 28.96 0.00
CA HIS A 21 -13.43 27.87 0.90
C HIS A 21 -13.43 26.44 0.34
N ARG A 22 -12.31 26.10 -0.32
CA ARG A 22 -11.77 24.74 -0.29
C ARG A 22 -11.39 24.44 1.17
N GLN A 23 -12.35 23.97 1.96
CA GLN A 23 -12.04 23.31 3.23
C GLN A 23 -11.25 22.05 2.88
N THR A 24 -9.93 22.15 2.89
CA THR A 24 -9.08 20.99 3.09
C THR A 24 -9.42 20.48 4.48
N VAL A 25 -10.39 19.56 4.56
CA VAL A 25 -10.52 18.69 5.73
C VAL A 25 -9.12 18.06 5.89
N PRO A 26 -8.45 18.23 7.04
CA PRO A 26 -7.17 17.58 7.25
C PRO A 26 -7.36 16.10 6.93
N ALA A 27 -6.53 15.53 6.07
CA ALA A 27 -6.45 14.08 5.97
C ALA A 27 -6.17 13.60 7.39
N GLU A 28 -7.14 12.94 8.06
CA GLU A 28 -6.87 12.30 9.34
C GLU A 28 -5.67 11.39 9.11
N ALA A 29 -4.56 11.71 9.75
CA ALA A 29 -3.31 11.00 9.58
C ALA A 29 -3.52 9.54 10.00
N THR A 30 -2.93 8.63 9.25
CA THR A 30 -2.81 7.24 9.70
C THR A 30 -1.88 7.21 10.91
N ASP A 31 -2.21 6.41 11.93
CA ASP A 31 -1.28 6.08 13.00
C ASP A 31 -0.40 4.89 12.55
N PRO A 32 0.86 5.11 12.13
CA PRO A 32 1.73 4.02 11.75
C PRO A 32 2.09 3.15 12.95
N VAL A 33 2.33 1.88 12.69
CA VAL A 33 2.75 0.92 13.71
C VAL A 33 4.18 0.44 13.46
N SER A 34 4.97 0.27 14.51
CA SER A 34 6.23 -0.46 14.41
C SER A 34 5.97 -1.97 14.34
N ILE A 35 6.94 -2.71 13.80
CA ILE A 35 6.91 -4.17 13.69
C ILE A 35 8.08 -4.74 14.48
N GLU A 36 7.79 -5.63 15.42
CA GLU A 36 8.81 -6.35 16.19
C GLU A 36 8.64 -7.86 15.95
N LEU A 37 9.63 -8.47 15.31
CA LEU A 37 9.78 -9.91 15.16
C LEU A 37 10.90 -10.38 16.09
N ARG A 38 10.61 -11.39 16.92
CA ARG A 38 11.60 -12.05 17.76
C ARG A 38 11.59 -13.55 17.51
N ARG A 39 12.71 -14.06 17.00
CA ARG A 39 12.95 -15.48 16.68
C ARG A 39 11.78 -16.14 15.96
N ILE A 40 11.23 -15.46 14.95
CA ILE A 40 10.09 -15.98 14.19
C ILE A 40 10.51 -17.23 13.42
N GLU A 41 9.83 -18.33 13.72
CA GLU A 41 9.93 -19.59 12.98
C GLU A 41 8.59 -19.96 12.37
N GLN A 42 8.63 -20.50 11.15
CA GLN A 42 7.45 -21.04 10.50
C GLN A 42 7.76 -22.34 9.79
N SER A 43 6.99 -23.36 10.12
CA SER A 43 7.13 -24.70 9.56
C SER A 43 5.80 -25.21 9.02
N PHE A 44 5.83 -25.85 7.86
CA PHE A 44 4.69 -26.58 7.30
C PHE A 44 5.04 -28.07 7.27
N GLY A 45 4.51 -28.82 8.24
CA GLY A 45 4.95 -30.19 8.48
C GLY A 45 6.44 -30.23 8.85
N GLN A 46 7.25 -30.95 8.07
CA GLN A 46 8.70 -31.03 8.28
C GLN A 46 9.50 -29.90 7.59
N ASN A 47 8.86 -29.10 6.73
CA ASN A 47 9.56 -28.06 5.99
C ASN A 47 9.63 -26.75 6.78
N ARG A 48 10.83 -26.39 7.25
CA ARG A 48 11.11 -25.12 7.95
C ARG A 48 11.35 -23.99 6.95
N VAL A 49 10.36 -23.13 6.80
CA VAL A 49 10.37 -22.00 5.85
C VAL A 49 11.01 -20.75 6.43
N LEU A 50 10.71 -20.40 7.69
CA LEU A 50 11.37 -19.32 8.43
C LEU A 50 12.12 -19.90 9.61
N ARG A 51 13.35 -19.44 9.83
CA ARG A 51 14.34 -20.08 10.72
C ARG A 51 14.94 -19.08 11.72
N GLY A 52 14.07 -18.42 12.48
CA GLY A 52 14.46 -17.50 13.55
C GLY A 52 14.75 -16.10 13.01
N ILE A 53 13.72 -15.44 12.46
CA ILE A 53 13.82 -14.05 11.99
C ILE A 53 13.67 -13.12 13.18
N ASP A 54 14.69 -12.29 13.40
CA ASP A 54 14.66 -11.12 14.28
C ASP A 54 14.64 -9.87 13.39
N LEU A 55 13.68 -8.98 13.62
CA LEU A 55 13.51 -7.77 12.81
C LEU A 55 12.75 -6.71 13.60
N ASP A 56 13.25 -5.49 13.55
CA ASP A 56 12.62 -4.29 14.09
C ASP A 56 12.40 -3.28 12.99
N VAL A 57 11.15 -2.89 12.74
CA VAL A 57 10.76 -1.88 11.75
C VAL A 57 10.12 -0.71 12.51
N PRO A 58 10.74 0.48 12.53
CA PRO A 58 10.15 1.67 13.13
C PRO A 58 8.82 2.04 12.45
N ALA A 59 7.93 2.66 13.22
CA ALA A 59 6.67 3.18 12.69
C ALA A 59 6.94 4.19 11.57
N GLY A 60 6.27 4.00 10.42
CA GLY A 60 6.39 4.86 9.24
C GLY A 60 7.54 4.48 8.30
N GLN A 61 8.43 3.55 8.67
CA GLN A 61 9.53 3.12 7.80
C GLN A 61 9.00 2.35 6.58
N PHE A 62 9.62 2.58 5.41
CA PHE A 62 9.42 1.73 4.24
C PHE A 62 10.50 0.63 4.20
N LEU A 63 10.10 -0.61 4.46
CA LEU A 63 10.97 -1.78 4.37
C LEU A 63 10.73 -2.53 3.05
N ALA A 64 11.79 -2.92 2.34
CA ALA A 64 11.71 -3.91 1.28
C ALA A 64 12.35 -5.24 1.70
N ILE A 65 11.72 -6.34 1.28
CA ILE A 65 12.21 -7.71 1.47
C ILE A 65 12.42 -8.31 0.08
N VAL A 66 13.67 -8.63 -0.22
CA VAL A 66 14.11 -9.24 -1.48
C VAL A 66 14.69 -10.62 -1.22
N GLY A 67 14.77 -11.46 -2.24
CA GLY A 67 15.36 -12.79 -2.14
C GLY A 67 14.86 -13.74 -3.21
N LYS A 68 15.50 -14.91 -3.33
CA LYS A 68 15.15 -15.94 -4.33
C LYS A 68 13.72 -16.46 -4.14
N SER A 69 13.15 -17.04 -5.19
CA SER A 69 11.86 -17.73 -5.09
C SER A 69 11.95 -18.86 -4.05
N GLY A 70 10.96 -18.96 -3.18
CA GLY A 70 10.90 -19.99 -2.14
C GLY A 70 11.69 -19.71 -0.85
N CYS A 71 12.34 -18.54 -0.69
CA CYS A 71 13.09 -18.23 0.53
C CYS A 71 12.22 -17.86 1.76
N GLY A 72 10.90 -17.72 1.59
CA GLY A 72 9.95 -17.47 2.69
C GLY A 72 9.28 -16.09 2.71
N LYS A 73 9.46 -15.25 1.67
CA LYS A 73 8.89 -13.88 1.61
C LYS A 73 7.37 -13.85 1.80
N SER A 74 6.61 -14.60 1.00
CA SER A 74 5.15 -14.64 1.10
C SER A 74 4.66 -15.25 2.43
N THR A 75 5.44 -16.16 3.02
CA THR A 75 5.16 -16.69 4.36
C THR A 75 5.31 -15.60 5.41
N LEU A 76 6.39 -14.81 5.35
CA LEU A 76 6.59 -13.67 6.24
C LEU A 76 5.46 -12.64 6.08
N LEU A 77 5.04 -12.33 4.84
CA LEU A 77 3.91 -11.42 4.61
C LEU A 77 2.62 -11.92 5.25
N ARG A 78 2.28 -13.20 5.09
CA ARG A 78 1.06 -13.78 5.68
C ARG A 78 1.07 -13.69 7.20
N LEU A 79 2.22 -13.78 7.85
CA LEU A 79 2.35 -13.52 9.28
C LEU A 79 2.08 -12.05 9.61
N LEU A 80 2.68 -11.11 8.86
CA LEU A 80 2.51 -9.67 9.07
C LEU A 80 1.07 -9.19 8.93
N VAL A 81 0.29 -9.79 8.02
CA VAL A 81 -1.13 -9.43 7.82
C VAL A 81 -2.09 -10.30 8.64
N GLY A 82 -1.58 -11.14 9.55
CA GLY A 82 -2.39 -11.97 10.44
C GLY A 82 -3.14 -13.12 9.76
N LEU A 83 -2.77 -13.48 8.52
CA LEU A 83 -3.36 -14.61 7.79
C LEU A 83 -2.85 -15.96 8.30
N ASP A 84 -1.63 -16.01 8.84
CA ASP A 84 -1.07 -17.16 9.52
C ASP A 84 -0.54 -16.76 10.91
N ARG A 85 -0.34 -17.73 11.80
CA ARG A 85 0.38 -17.55 13.06
C ARG A 85 1.76 -18.19 12.99
N PRO A 86 2.78 -17.60 13.62
CA PRO A 86 4.11 -18.20 13.65
C PRO A 86 4.08 -19.50 14.46
N THR A 87 4.89 -20.47 14.04
CA THR A 87 5.04 -21.75 14.75
C THR A 87 5.79 -21.54 16.07
N SER A 88 6.74 -20.60 16.10
CA SER A 88 7.49 -20.19 17.29
C SER A 88 7.99 -18.74 17.15
N GLY A 89 8.39 -18.14 18.27
CA GLY A 89 8.74 -16.72 18.34
C GLY A 89 7.53 -15.82 18.62
N SER A 90 7.75 -14.51 18.55
CA SER A 90 6.70 -13.52 18.77
C SER A 90 6.72 -12.44 17.70
N LEU A 91 5.53 -12.10 17.21
CA LEU A 91 5.26 -10.94 16.35
C LEU A 91 4.39 -9.98 17.16
N ARG A 92 4.83 -8.73 17.28
CA ARG A 92 4.08 -7.64 17.92
C ARG A 92 4.10 -6.40 17.03
N PHE A 93 3.00 -5.66 17.06
CA PHE A 93 2.93 -4.31 16.53
C PHE A 93 2.79 -3.34 17.69
N ALA A 94 3.44 -2.18 17.59
CA ALA A 94 3.31 -1.14 18.59
C ALA A 94 3.03 0.22 17.98
N ASP A 95 2.29 1.06 18.70
CA ASP A 95 2.09 2.45 18.32
C ASP A 95 3.34 3.29 18.61
N ARG A 96 3.26 4.61 18.40
CA ARG A 96 4.37 5.54 18.68
C ARG A 96 4.71 5.65 20.17
N SER A 97 3.79 5.29 21.06
CA SER A 97 3.98 5.26 22.51
C SER A 97 4.70 3.97 22.96
N GLY A 98 4.78 2.98 22.08
CA GLY A 98 5.30 1.65 22.37
C GLY A 98 4.25 0.69 22.91
N ASP A 99 2.98 1.06 22.93
CA ASP A 99 1.90 0.18 23.39
C ASP A 99 1.53 -0.83 22.31
N THR A 100 1.19 -2.04 22.72
CA THR A 100 0.82 -3.10 21.78
C THR A 100 -0.55 -2.80 21.18
N VAL A 101 -0.63 -2.79 19.85
CA VAL A 101 -1.87 -2.48 19.11
C VAL A 101 -2.11 -3.49 17.99
N GLU A 102 -3.32 -3.51 17.46
CA GLU A 102 -3.58 -4.16 16.17
C GLU A 102 -3.08 -3.27 15.02
N ALA A 103 -2.42 -3.86 14.03
CA ALA A 103 -1.78 -3.10 12.96
C ALA A 103 -2.74 -2.43 11.96
N ASN A 104 -4.03 -2.81 11.95
CA ASN A 104 -4.94 -2.58 10.82
C ASN A 104 -4.22 -2.86 9.48
N ALA A 105 -3.59 -4.04 9.38
CA ALA A 105 -2.72 -4.39 8.27
C ALA A 105 -3.53 -4.67 7.00
N ARG A 106 -3.11 -4.09 5.88
CA ARG A 106 -3.71 -4.34 4.56
C ARG A 106 -2.67 -4.84 3.57
N ILE A 107 -3.13 -5.58 2.57
CA ILE A 107 -2.28 -6.16 1.53
C ILE A 107 -2.70 -5.70 0.14
N VAL A 108 -1.72 -5.29 -0.66
CA VAL A 108 -1.85 -5.02 -2.09
C VAL A 108 -1.12 -6.12 -2.85
N PHE A 109 -1.86 -6.93 -3.57
CA PHE A 109 -1.33 -8.04 -4.36
C PHE A 109 -0.84 -7.59 -5.74
N GLN A 110 0.04 -8.38 -6.34
CA GLN A 110 0.46 -8.27 -7.75
C GLN A 110 -0.72 -8.25 -8.72
N GLU A 111 -1.70 -9.13 -8.50
CA GLU A 111 -2.97 -9.09 -9.22
C GLU A 111 -3.97 -8.23 -8.44
N PRO A 112 -4.53 -7.17 -9.04
CA PRO A 112 -5.44 -6.24 -8.35
C PRO A 112 -6.65 -6.87 -7.64
N ARG A 113 -7.08 -8.07 -8.06
CA ARG A 113 -8.25 -8.80 -7.52
C ARG A 113 -9.46 -7.89 -7.29
N LEU A 114 -9.77 -7.04 -8.27
CA LEU A 114 -10.94 -6.16 -8.22
C LEU A 114 -12.21 -6.98 -8.41
N LEU A 115 -13.30 -6.55 -7.80
CA LEU A 115 -14.63 -7.10 -7.97
C LEU A 115 -15.16 -6.70 -9.35
N PRO A 116 -15.28 -7.62 -10.33
CA PRO A 116 -15.60 -7.27 -11.71
C PRO A 116 -17.04 -6.76 -11.88
N TRP A 117 -17.92 -7.07 -10.94
CA TRP A 117 -19.33 -6.65 -10.92
C TRP A 117 -19.59 -5.38 -10.11
N ALA A 118 -18.55 -4.71 -9.61
CA ALA A 118 -18.68 -3.46 -8.85
C ALA A 118 -17.93 -2.33 -9.57
N ARG A 119 -18.38 -1.08 -9.45
CA ARG A 119 -17.66 0.05 -10.04
C ARG A 119 -16.36 0.32 -9.29
N VAL A 120 -15.53 1.20 -9.82
CA VAL A 120 -14.25 1.58 -9.19
C VAL A 120 -14.45 2.14 -7.78
N VAL A 121 -15.38 3.07 -7.61
CA VAL A 121 -15.69 3.65 -6.29
C VAL A 121 -16.17 2.60 -5.29
N ASP A 122 -17.01 1.66 -5.73
CA ASP A 122 -17.52 0.57 -4.89
C ASP A 122 -16.41 -0.43 -4.54
N ASN A 123 -15.52 -0.71 -5.50
CA ASN A 123 -14.32 -1.51 -5.26
C ASN A 123 -13.45 -0.89 -4.15
N VAL A 124 -13.25 0.42 -4.17
CA VAL A 124 -12.49 1.12 -3.14
C VAL A 124 -13.24 1.07 -1.81
N ALA A 125 -14.54 1.39 -1.79
CA ALA A 125 -15.37 1.43 -0.58
C ALA A 125 -15.37 0.11 0.21
N VAL A 126 -15.23 -1.05 -0.46
CA VAL A 126 -15.10 -2.38 0.18
C VAL A 126 -14.01 -2.41 1.25
N GLY A 127 -12.93 -1.63 1.11
CA GLY A 127 -11.86 -1.57 2.10
C GLY A 127 -12.29 -1.09 3.49
N LEU A 128 -13.37 -0.31 3.58
CA LEU A 128 -13.90 0.23 4.84
C LEU A 128 -14.65 -0.79 5.70
N GLY A 129 -15.02 -1.95 5.14
CA GLY A 129 -15.88 -2.93 5.81
C GLY A 129 -17.36 -2.61 5.71
N GLN A 130 -18.20 -3.36 6.43
CA GLN A 130 -19.67 -3.28 6.36
C GLN A 130 -20.28 -2.32 7.40
N ASP A 131 -19.48 -1.86 8.36
CA ASP A 131 -19.96 -1.05 9.50
C ASP A 131 -20.06 0.45 9.16
N VAL A 132 -19.64 0.86 7.96
CA VAL A 132 -19.69 2.25 7.49
C VAL A 132 -20.89 2.42 6.57
N ASP A 133 -21.69 3.47 6.79
CA ASP A 133 -22.83 3.76 5.93
C ASP A 133 -22.39 4.07 4.48
N GLU A 134 -23.27 3.75 3.53
CA GLU A 134 -22.97 3.81 2.10
C GLU A 134 -22.53 5.20 1.62
N ASN A 135 -23.16 6.26 2.13
CA ASN A 135 -22.83 7.63 1.74
C ASN A 135 -21.44 8.03 2.24
N THR A 136 -21.14 7.78 3.51
CA THR A 136 -19.81 8.01 4.08
C THR A 136 -18.76 7.18 3.38
N ALA A 137 -19.06 5.91 3.08
CA ALA A 137 -18.14 5.01 2.39
C ALA A 137 -17.81 5.52 0.98
N ARG A 138 -18.83 5.96 0.23
CA ARG A 138 -18.66 6.56 -1.10
C ARG A 138 -17.82 7.83 -1.05
N VAL A 139 -18.08 8.74 -0.10
CA VAL A 139 -17.32 9.99 0.04
C VAL A 139 -15.85 9.69 0.33
N LYS A 140 -15.55 8.82 1.30
CA LYS A 140 -14.17 8.40 1.61
C LYS A 140 -13.50 7.73 0.42
N ALA A 141 -14.20 6.86 -0.30
CA ALA A 141 -13.67 6.21 -1.50
C ALA A 141 -13.32 7.21 -2.61
N LEU A 142 -14.16 8.25 -2.82
CA LEU A 142 -13.89 9.31 -3.80
C LEU A 142 -12.66 10.14 -3.42
N MET A 143 -12.47 10.45 -2.14
CA MET A 143 -11.28 11.17 -1.67
C MET A 143 -10.00 10.37 -1.96
N VAL A 144 -9.98 9.08 -1.64
CA VAL A 144 -8.80 8.24 -1.88
C VAL A 144 -8.57 7.97 -3.36
N LEU A 145 -9.63 7.96 -4.18
CA LEU A 145 -9.50 7.92 -5.64
C LEU A 145 -8.80 9.16 -6.19
N ASP A 146 -8.97 10.33 -5.56
CA ASP A 146 -8.25 11.55 -5.90
C ASP A 146 -6.77 11.43 -5.57
N ASP A 147 -6.44 10.89 -4.38
CA ASP A 147 -5.06 10.65 -3.95
C ASP A 147 -4.31 9.75 -4.95
N VAL A 148 -4.99 8.77 -5.56
CA VAL A 148 -4.40 7.89 -6.59
C VAL A 148 -4.62 8.36 -8.04
N GLN A 149 -5.11 9.58 -8.24
CA GLN A 149 -5.34 10.20 -9.55
C GLN A 149 -6.30 9.41 -10.45
N LEU A 150 -7.44 8.98 -9.90
CA LEU A 150 -8.49 8.22 -10.57
C LEU A 150 -9.92 8.74 -10.33
N SER A 151 -10.07 9.99 -9.90
CA SER A 151 -11.38 10.63 -9.66
C SER A 151 -12.32 10.55 -10.87
N ASP A 152 -11.80 10.70 -12.10
CA ASP A 152 -12.56 10.63 -13.35
C ASP A 152 -13.00 9.20 -13.73
N LYS A 153 -12.48 8.18 -13.04
CA LYS A 153 -12.79 6.76 -13.26
C LYS A 153 -13.73 6.17 -12.22
N ALA A 154 -14.18 6.94 -11.22
CA ALA A 154 -14.97 6.45 -10.09
C ALA A 154 -16.17 5.58 -10.50
N ASP A 155 -16.90 5.98 -11.55
CA ASP A 155 -18.10 5.26 -12.03
C ASP A 155 -17.81 4.22 -13.13
N GLN A 156 -16.55 3.97 -13.47
CA GLN A 156 -16.18 2.96 -14.48
C GLN A 156 -16.18 1.54 -13.90
N TRP A 157 -16.24 0.56 -14.80
CA TRP A 157 -16.07 -0.85 -14.47
C TRP A 157 -14.58 -1.27 -14.58
N PRO A 158 -14.08 -2.20 -13.74
CA PRO A 158 -12.68 -2.65 -13.77
C PRO A 158 -12.20 -3.11 -15.15
N ALA A 159 -13.08 -3.70 -15.97
CA ALA A 159 -12.77 -4.17 -17.32
C ALA A 159 -12.39 -3.05 -18.30
N ARG A 160 -12.72 -1.79 -18.00
CA ARG A 160 -12.38 -0.61 -18.83
C ARG A 160 -11.08 0.08 -18.42
N LEU A 161 -10.42 -0.41 -17.38
CA LEU A 161 -9.19 0.17 -16.87
C LEU A 161 -7.97 -0.50 -17.50
N SER A 162 -6.88 0.24 -17.66
CA SER A 162 -5.56 -0.33 -17.95
C SER A 162 -5.02 -1.13 -16.74
N GLY A 163 -3.95 -1.91 -16.94
CA GLY A 163 -3.29 -2.66 -15.86
C GLY A 163 -2.86 -1.75 -14.71
N GLY A 164 -2.16 -0.64 -15.01
CA GLY A 164 -1.75 0.34 -14.01
C GLY A 164 -2.92 1.00 -13.30
N GLN A 165 -4.00 1.34 -14.02
CA GLN A 165 -5.21 1.89 -13.39
C GLN A 165 -5.85 0.88 -12.43
N ARG A 166 -5.94 -0.41 -12.78
CA ARG A 166 -6.45 -1.43 -11.85
C ARG A 166 -5.57 -1.54 -10.61
N GLN A 167 -4.25 -1.44 -10.74
CA GLN A 167 -3.34 -1.48 -9.59
C GLN A 167 -3.54 -0.27 -8.66
N ARG A 168 -3.75 0.92 -9.22
CA ARG A 168 -4.09 2.12 -8.46
C ARG A 168 -5.43 2.00 -7.72
N VAL A 169 -6.44 1.37 -8.33
CA VAL A 169 -7.71 1.06 -7.62
C VAL A 169 -7.48 0.08 -6.47
N ALA A 170 -6.64 -0.94 -6.66
CA ALA A 170 -6.30 -1.88 -5.59
C ALA A 170 -5.57 -1.19 -4.42
N LEU A 171 -4.65 -0.27 -4.73
CA LEU A 171 -4.00 0.58 -3.75
C LEU A 171 -5.02 1.46 -3.01
N ALA A 172 -5.88 2.18 -3.73
CA ALA A 172 -6.94 3.00 -3.13
C ALA A 172 -7.86 2.19 -2.20
N ARG A 173 -8.25 0.97 -2.62
CA ARG A 173 -9.05 0.06 -1.78
C ARG A 173 -8.34 -0.33 -0.48
N ALA A 174 -7.02 -0.44 -0.46
CA ALA A 174 -6.29 -0.70 0.78
C ALA A 174 -6.24 0.57 1.66
N LEU A 175 -5.95 1.72 1.04
CA LEU A 175 -5.75 3.00 1.70
C LEU A 175 -7.02 3.61 2.31
N VAL A 176 -8.21 3.32 1.77
CA VAL A 176 -9.47 3.88 2.28
C VAL A 176 -9.69 3.57 3.76
N SER A 177 -9.13 2.46 4.25
CA SER A 177 -9.20 2.03 5.64
C SER A 177 -8.16 2.68 6.57
N ARG A 178 -7.33 3.58 6.05
CA ARG A 178 -6.19 4.22 6.73
C ARG A 178 -5.32 3.22 7.52
N PRO A 179 -4.67 2.29 6.82
CA PRO A 179 -3.95 1.18 7.46
C PRO A 179 -2.65 1.66 8.11
N GLY A 180 -2.42 1.31 9.39
CA GLY A 180 -1.15 1.57 10.07
C GLY A 180 0.03 0.81 9.45
N LEU A 181 -0.26 -0.33 8.80
CA LEU A 181 0.68 -1.14 8.03
C LEU A 181 0.10 -1.49 6.65
N LEU A 182 0.82 -1.14 5.59
CA LEU A 182 0.51 -1.56 4.23
C LEU A 182 1.58 -2.50 3.68
N VAL A 183 1.16 -3.71 3.32
CA VAL A 183 2.00 -4.74 2.74
C VAL A 183 1.78 -4.81 1.24
N PHE A 184 2.86 -4.87 0.48
CA PHE A 184 2.85 -5.00 -0.96
C PHE A 184 3.50 -6.33 -1.37
N ASP A 185 2.77 -7.18 -2.10
CA ASP A 185 3.26 -8.48 -2.59
C ASP A 185 3.43 -8.41 -4.11
N GLU A 186 4.66 -8.12 -4.55
CA GLU A 186 5.05 -7.91 -5.96
C GLU A 186 4.10 -6.97 -6.74
N PRO A 187 3.71 -5.82 -6.17
CA PRO A 187 2.62 -5.00 -6.70
C PRO A 187 2.88 -4.44 -8.10
N LEU A 188 4.15 -4.37 -8.54
CA LEU A 188 4.55 -3.75 -9.80
C LEU A 188 5.07 -4.73 -10.85
N GLY A 189 5.14 -6.03 -10.53
CA GLY A 189 5.78 -7.03 -11.40
C GLY A 189 5.08 -7.23 -12.75
N ALA A 190 3.77 -6.99 -12.81
CA ALA A 190 2.96 -7.16 -14.03
C ALA A 190 2.84 -5.88 -14.90
N LEU A 191 3.48 -4.78 -14.52
CA LEU A 191 3.38 -3.49 -15.23
C LEU A 191 4.52 -3.31 -16.24
N ASP A 192 4.25 -2.61 -17.35
CA ASP A 192 5.29 -2.13 -18.25
C ASP A 192 6.19 -1.08 -17.57
N ALA A 193 7.36 -0.81 -18.15
CA ALA A 193 8.38 0.03 -17.52
C ALA A 193 7.89 1.46 -17.17
N LEU A 194 7.18 2.13 -18.06
CA LEU A 194 6.73 3.51 -17.82
C LEU A 194 5.60 3.56 -16.78
N THR A 195 4.67 2.61 -16.87
CA THR A 195 3.60 2.48 -15.87
C THR A 195 4.16 2.12 -14.49
N ARG A 196 5.18 1.26 -14.43
CA ARG A 196 5.90 0.90 -13.20
C ARG A 196 6.53 2.13 -12.55
N ILE A 197 7.31 2.91 -13.28
CA ILE A 197 7.95 4.14 -12.77
C ILE A 197 6.89 5.09 -12.20
N THR A 198 5.80 5.31 -12.95
CA THR A 198 4.71 6.19 -12.51
C THR A 198 4.03 5.65 -11.24
N MET A 199 3.90 4.33 -11.12
CA MET A 199 3.31 3.69 -9.94
C MET A 199 4.24 3.76 -8.73
N GLN A 200 5.56 3.61 -8.90
CA GLN A 200 6.55 3.80 -7.83
C GLN A 200 6.49 5.22 -7.27
N GLN A 201 6.45 6.22 -8.15
CA GLN A 201 6.29 7.63 -7.76
C GLN A 201 5.00 7.86 -6.97
N LEU A 202 3.90 7.24 -7.41
CA LEU A 202 2.63 7.32 -6.70
C LEU A 202 2.72 6.69 -5.30
N VAL A 203 3.28 5.48 -5.19
CA VAL A 203 3.42 4.77 -3.92
C VAL A 203 4.30 5.57 -2.96
N SER A 204 5.47 6.04 -3.42
CA SER A 204 6.38 6.86 -2.61
C SER A 204 5.70 8.14 -2.12
N ARG A 205 4.98 8.86 -2.99
CA ARG A 205 4.25 10.07 -2.61
C ARG A 205 3.18 9.78 -1.55
N VAL A 206 2.31 8.80 -1.81
CA VAL A 206 1.19 8.49 -0.91
C VAL A 206 1.67 7.95 0.43
N TRP A 207 2.73 7.13 0.44
CA TRP A 207 3.37 6.69 1.68
C TRP A 207 3.88 7.87 2.51
N ARG A 208 4.56 8.83 1.89
CA ARG A 208 5.07 10.02 2.60
C ARG A 208 3.97 10.94 3.09
N GLU A 209 2.92 11.12 2.29
CA GLU A 209 1.78 11.98 2.62
C GLU A 209 0.94 11.39 3.77
N LEU A 210 0.74 10.07 3.78
CA LEU A 210 -0.11 9.38 4.77
C LEU A 210 0.66 8.81 5.97
N GLY A 211 1.98 8.60 5.84
CA GLY A 211 2.88 8.23 6.92
C GLY A 211 2.72 6.82 7.49
N PHE A 212 2.11 5.88 6.76
CA PHE A 212 1.94 4.48 7.20
C PHE A 212 3.27 3.70 7.17
N THR A 213 3.37 2.62 7.93
CA THR A 213 4.48 1.66 7.81
C THR A 213 4.29 0.81 6.57
N ALA A 214 5.32 0.66 5.74
CA ALA A 214 5.22 -0.08 4.47
C ALA A 214 6.17 -1.28 4.46
N VAL A 215 5.68 -2.43 3.98
CA VAL A 215 6.52 -3.59 3.68
C VAL A 215 6.31 -4.01 2.24
N LEU A 216 7.34 -3.94 1.42
CA LEU A 216 7.35 -4.37 0.03
C LEU A 216 8.09 -5.70 -0.11
N VAL A 217 7.43 -6.70 -0.68
CA VAL A 217 8.10 -7.87 -1.23
C VAL A 217 8.24 -7.70 -2.72
N THR A 218 9.48 -7.79 -3.18
CA THR A 218 9.80 -7.74 -4.60
C THR A 218 10.99 -8.65 -4.92
N HIS A 219 11.09 -9.04 -6.18
CA HIS A 219 12.28 -9.67 -6.75
C HIS A 219 13.16 -8.67 -7.51
N ASP A 220 12.69 -7.42 -7.68
CA ASP A 220 13.41 -6.35 -8.36
C ASP A 220 14.20 -5.51 -7.34
N VAL A 221 15.52 -5.62 -7.42
CA VAL A 221 16.44 -4.88 -6.54
C VAL A 221 16.36 -3.37 -6.76
N SER A 222 16.14 -2.94 -8.00
CA SER A 222 16.04 -1.51 -8.31
C SER A 222 14.77 -0.91 -7.71
N GLU A 223 13.66 -1.64 -7.77
CA GLU A 223 12.42 -1.26 -7.08
C GLU A 223 12.63 -1.13 -5.56
N ALA A 224 13.31 -2.11 -4.94
CA ALA A 224 13.58 -2.10 -3.51
C ALA A 224 14.42 -0.89 -3.10
N VAL A 225 15.51 -0.60 -3.82
CA VAL A 225 16.40 0.53 -3.54
C VAL A 225 15.72 1.87 -3.88
N HIS A 226 14.79 1.91 -4.82
CA HIS A 226 14.09 3.14 -5.15
C HIS A 226 13.01 3.53 -4.12
N LEU A 227 12.30 2.55 -3.56
CA LEU A 227 11.16 2.79 -2.67
C LEU A 227 11.50 2.73 -1.19
N ALA A 228 12.40 1.85 -0.76
CA ALA A 228 12.56 1.52 0.64
C ALA A 228 13.67 2.32 1.35
N ASP A 229 13.45 2.65 2.61
CA ASP A 229 14.48 3.22 3.50
C ASP A 229 15.45 2.14 3.97
N ARG A 230 15.01 0.88 3.98
CA ARG A 230 15.79 -0.29 4.38
C ARG A 230 15.42 -1.48 3.52
N VAL A 231 16.40 -2.28 3.12
CA VAL A 231 16.24 -3.49 2.32
C VAL A 231 16.83 -4.69 3.05
N ILE A 232 16.04 -5.75 3.16
CA ILE A 232 16.44 -7.02 3.75
C ILE A 232 16.48 -8.08 2.66
N VAL A 233 17.58 -8.82 2.59
CA VAL A 233 17.72 -10.01 1.75
C VAL A 233 17.38 -11.24 2.59
N LEU A 234 16.35 -11.96 2.19
CA LEU A 234 15.95 -13.23 2.78
C LEU A 234 16.54 -14.39 1.95
N ASP A 235 17.30 -15.27 2.60
CA ASP A 235 17.85 -16.48 2.00
C ASP A 235 17.70 -17.69 2.94
N GLY A 236 17.24 -18.82 2.39
CA GLY A 236 17.05 -20.06 3.16
C GLY A 236 16.21 -19.92 4.44
N GLY A 237 15.28 -18.96 4.51
CA GLY A 237 14.46 -18.69 5.68
C GLY A 237 15.15 -17.85 6.77
N LYS A 238 16.27 -17.18 6.46
CA LYS A 238 17.02 -16.29 7.36
C LYS A 238 17.30 -14.95 6.69
N VAL A 239 17.53 -13.92 7.51
CA VAL A 239 18.07 -12.64 7.02
C VAL A 239 19.53 -12.83 6.67
N ALA A 240 19.86 -12.69 5.38
CA ALA A 240 21.22 -12.82 4.85
C ALA A 240 21.94 -11.48 4.78
N LEU A 241 21.20 -10.41 4.48
CA LEU A 241 21.71 -9.04 4.47
C LEU A 241 20.61 -8.10 4.95
N ASP A 242 21.03 -7.06 5.66
CA ASP A 242 20.18 -6.00 6.17
C ASP A 242 20.88 -4.67 5.89
N LEU A 243 20.26 -3.83 5.06
CA LEU A 243 20.90 -2.67 4.47
C LEU A 243 20.00 -1.45 4.55
N GLU A 244 20.44 -0.42 5.25
CA GLU A 244 19.82 0.89 5.18
C GLU A 244 20.19 1.58 3.86
N ILE A 245 19.23 2.34 3.31
CA ILE A 245 19.40 3.13 2.09
C ILE A 245 19.35 4.62 2.49
N PRO A 246 20.51 5.24 2.82
CA PRO A 246 20.60 6.60 3.29
C PRO A 246 20.47 7.61 2.14
N ALA A 247 19.33 7.61 1.46
CA ALA A 247 19.01 8.53 0.39
C ALA A 247 17.62 9.11 0.58
N ASP A 248 17.49 10.44 0.47
CA ASP A 248 16.21 11.12 0.68
C ASP A 248 15.21 10.86 -0.45
N HIS A 249 13.93 10.93 -0.12
CA HIS A 249 12.84 10.87 -1.10
C HIS A 249 12.42 12.28 -1.58
N PRO A 250 12.03 12.47 -2.85
CA PRO A 250 11.86 11.45 -3.87
C PRO A 250 13.19 11.09 -4.55
N ARG A 251 13.41 9.79 -4.77
CA ARG A 251 14.59 9.31 -5.49
C ARG A 251 14.36 9.41 -6.99
N HIS A 252 15.43 9.59 -7.75
CA HIS A 252 15.38 9.62 -9.21
C HIS A 252 15.90 8.31 -9.81
N HIS A 253 15.31 7.88 -10.92
CA HIS A 253 15.82 6.73 -11.65
C HIS A 253 17.17 7.09 -12.28
N GLY A 254 18.17 6.21 -12.13
CA GLY A 254 19.53 6.44 -12.63
C GLY A 254 20.43 7.24 -11.69
N ASP A 255 20.03 7.43 -10.44
CA ASP A 255 20.88 8.01 -9.40
C ASP A 255 22.12 7.11 -9.17
N PRO A 256 23.35 7.60 -9.42
CA PRO A 256 24.56 6.81 -9.27
C PRO A 256 24.81 6.36 -7.83
N ASP A 257 24.32 7.09 -6.83
CA ASP A 257 24.53 6.74 -5.42
C ASP A 257 23.72 5.49 -5.03
N LEU A 258 22.57 5.28 -5.69
CA LEU A 258 21.74 4.09 -5.50
C LEU A 258 22.35 2.83 -6.09
N ALA A 259 23.15 2.96 -7.16
CA ALA A 259 23.77 1.83 -7.85
C ALA A 259 24.70 1.01 -6.94
N VAL A 260 25.33 1.64 -5.95
CA VAL A 260 26.18 0.96 -4.96
C VAL A 260 25.37 -0.02 -4.10
N PHE A 261 24.16 0.38 -3.70
CA PHE A 261 23.27 -0.47 -2.90
C PHE A 261 22.66 -1.58 -3.75
N GLU A 262 22.25 -1.28 -4.98
CA GLU A 262 21.77 -2.29 -5.93
C GLU A 262 22.81 -3.40 -6.13
N ARG A 263 24.09 -3.02 -6.36
CA ARG A 263 25.18 -3.98 -6.51
C ARG A 263 25.35 -4.87 -5.27
N ARG A 264 25.37 -4.28 -4.06
CA ARG A 264 25.51 -5.05 -2.80
C ARG A 264 24.38 -6.05 -2.61
N LEU A 265 23.14 -5.66 -2.93
CA LEU A 265 21.97 -6.52 -2.84
C LEU A 265 22.03 -7.66 -3.87
N LEU A 266 22.43 -7.36 -5.12
CA LEU A 266 22.63 -8.37 -6.16
C LEU A 266 23.72 -9.36 -5.77
N ASP A 267 24.85 -8.89 -5.25
CA ASP A 267 25.94 -9.74 -4.77
C ASP A 267 25.47 -10.66 -3.63
N ALA A 268 24.64 -10.17 -2.70
CA ALA A 268 24.07 -10.99 -1.64
C ALA A 268 23.05 -12.03 -2.16
N ILE A 269 22.24 -11.68 -3.16
CA ILE A 269 21.24 -12.60 -3.73
C ILE A 269 21.93 -13.66 -4.61
N LEU A 270 22.87 -13.26 -5.46
CA LEU A 270 23.51 -14.13 -6.47
C LEU A 270 24.76 -14.83 -5.96
N GLY A 271 25.52 -14.20 -5.08
CA GLY A 271 26.82 -14.68 -4.56
C GLY A 271 26.73 -15.69 -3.41
N GLY A 272 25.52 -16.05 -2.95
CA GLY A 272 25.32 -17.14 -2.00
C GLY A 272 25.59 -18.51 -2.64
N HIS A 273 26.86 -18.94 -2.60
CA HIS A 273 27.33 -20.31 -2.85
C HIS A 273 28.17 -20.79 -1.67
#